data_AF-A0A350FXY0-F1
#
_entry.id   AF-A0A350FXY0-F1
#
_cell.length_a   1.000
_cell.length_b   1.000
_cell.length_c   1.000
_cell.angle_alpha   90.00
_cell.angle_beta   90.00
_cell.angle_gamma   90.00
#
_symmetry.space_group_name_H-M   'P 1'
#
loop_
_entity.id
_entity.type
_entity.pdbx_description
1 polymer ?
#
loop_
_entity_poly.entity_id
_entity_poly.type
_entity_poly.pdbx_seq_one_letter_code
_entity_poly.pdbx_strand_id
1 'polypeptide(L)'
;MSGQIEASVLTVSVTGSENKYQFNVEISSPDKGCDQYADWWEVLSEDGKLLYRRVMLHSHVEEQPFTRSGGPVPIDENTIVILRAHMNNGGYGGTVLRGSVSSGFAAYEVDSGFAADVEALPPLPEDCAF
;
A
#
# COMPACT_ATOMS: atom_id res chain seq x y z
N MET A 1 22.66 6.01 13.08
CA MET A 1 21.31 6.43 12.63
C MET A 1 20.80 5.32 11.76
N SER A 2 19.93 4.46 12.29
CA SER A 2 19.24 3.44 11.49
C SER A 2 18.43 4.20 10.44
N GLY A 3 18.84 4.10 9.18
CA GLY A 3 18.06 4.67 8.09
C GLY A 3 16.68 4.03 8.13
N GLN A 4 15.65 4.86 8.18
CA GLN A 4 14.25 4.44 8.15
C GLN A 4 14.07 3.51 6.93
N ILE A 5 13.62 2.27 7.15
CA ILE A 5 13.42 1.22 6.12
C ILE A 5 11.95 1.11 5.74
N GLU A 6 11.21 2.21 5.79
CA GLU A 6 9.75 2.18 5.71
C GLU A 6 9.27 2.65 4.33
N ALA A 7 8.26 1.96 3.80
CA ALA A 7 7.53 2.39 2.61
C ALA A 7 6.31 3.22 3.05
N SER A 8 6.20 4.44 2.52
CA SER A 8 5.14 5.40 2.88
C SER A 8 4.20 5.64 1.70
N VAL A 9 2.90 5.66 1.96
CA VAL A 9 1.90 6.12 0.99
C VAL A 9 1.81 7.64 1.09
N LEU A 10 2.09 8.34 -0.02
CA LEU A 10 2.10 9.80 -0.08
C LEU A 10 0.75 10.35 -0.54
N THR A 11 0.25 9.83 -1.65
CA THR A 11 -1.01 10.27 -2.26
C THR A 11 -1.78 9.11 -2.86
N VAL A 12 -3.10 9.27 -2.93
CA VAL A 12 -4.02 8.29 -3.52
C VAL A 12 -5.00 9.03 -4.42
N SER A 13 -5.09 8.60 -5.67
CA SER A 13 -6.17 8.99 -6.58
C SER A 13 -6.96 7.77 -7.02
N VAL A 14 -8.26 7.93 -7.18
CA VAL A 14 -9.18 6.83 -7.50
C VAL A 14 -9.95 7.16 -8.76
N THR A 15 -10.07 6.18 -9.65
CA THR A 15 -10.89 6.24 -10.86
C THR A 15 -11.82 5.02 -10.94
N GLY A 16 -12.78 5.05 -11.86
CA GLY A 16 -13.74 3.97 -12.03
C GLY A 16 -15.10 4.28 -11.39
N SER A 17 -15.83 3.22 -11.06
CA SER A 17 -17.18 3.30 -10.51
C SER A 17 -17.29 2.43 -9.27
N GLU A 18 -18.39 2.59 -8.55
CA GLU A 18 -18.76 1.76 -7.40
C GLU A 18 -18.51 0.28 -7.66
N ASN A 19 -17.93 -0.42 -6.68
CA ASN A 19 -17.55 -1.82 -6.73
C ASN A 19 -16.47 -2.20 -7.77
N LYS A 20 -15.89 -1.25 -8.51
CA LYS A 20 -14.86 -1.45 -9.54
C LYS A 20 -13.84 -0.32 -9.57
N TYR A 21 -13.41 0.14 -8.39
CA TYR A 21 -12.48 1.25 -8.30
C TYR A 21 -11.04 0.84 -8.60
N GLN A 22 -10.34 1.73 -9.28
CA GLN A 22 -8.93 1.62 -9.59
C GLN A 22 -8.17 2.68 -8.82
N PHE A 23 -7.25 2.24 -7.97
CA PHE A 23 -6.44 3.10 -7.12
C PHE A 23 -5.09 3.33 -7.79
N ASN A 24 -4.63 4.58 -7.83
CA ASN A 24 -3.26 4.95 -8.14
C ASN A 24 -2.62 5.44 -6.85
N VAL A 25 -1.63 4.69 -6.37
CA VAL A 25 -1.01 4.91 -5.07
C VAL A 25 0.42 5.37 -5.32
N GLU A 26 0.74 6.57 -4.85
CA GLU A 26 2.10 7.10 -4.85
C GLU A 26 2.82 6.68 -3.57
N ILE A 27 4.00 6.08 -3.75
CA ILE A 27 4.80 5.49 -2.68
C ILE A 27 6.19 6.12 -2.69
N SER A 28 6.69 6.39 -1.50
CA SER A 28 8.11 6.68 -1.28
C SER A 28 8.71 5.61 -0.39
N SER A 29 9.81 5.04 -0.86
CA SER A 29 10.53 3.98 -0.15
C SER A 29 12.04 4.12 -0.36
N PRO A 30 12.86 3.79 0.66
CA PRO A 30 14.32 3.75 0.58
C PRO A 30 14.82 2.49 -0.13
N ASP A 31 14.38 2.27 -1.36
CA ASP A 31 14.72 1.10 -2.16
C ASP A 31 16.24 0.94 -2.40
N LYS A 32 16.75 -0.30 -2.36
CA LYS A 32 18.17 -0.65 -2.59
C LYS A 32 18.35 -1.91 -3.43
N GLY A 33 17.42 -2.17 -4.34
CA GLY A 33 17.34 -3.41 -5.11
C GLY A 33 16.52 -4.49 -4.40
N CYS A 34 16.57 -5.72 -4.90
CA CYS A 34 15.72 -6.81 -4.44
C CYS A 34 15.82 -7.17 -2.95
N ASP A 35 16.91 -6.78 -2.28
CA ASP A 35 17.07 -7.03 -0.85
C ASP A 35 16.23 -6.07 0.02
N GLN A 36 15.85 -4.90 -0.49
CA GLN A 36 15.08 -3.88 0.23
C GLN A 36 14.30 -3.03 -0.76
N TYR A 37 13.01 -3.32 -0.92
CA TYR A 37 12.13 -2.55 -1.79
C TYR A 37 10.68 -2.63 -1.31
N ALA A 38 9.85 -1.67 -1.70
CA ALA A 38 8.42 -1.76 -1.48
C ALA A 38 7.84 -2.88 -2.36
N ASP A 39 7.39 -3.97 -1.74
CA ASP A 39 6.97 -5.20 -2.41
C ASP A 39 5.44 -5.33 -2.52
N TRP A 40 4.68 -4.55 -1.77
CA TRP A 40 3.26 -4.30 -2.06
C TRP A 40 2.71 -3.03 -1.42
N TRP A 41 1.53 -2.65 -1.90
CA TRP A 41 0.59 -1.83 -1.15
C TRP A 41 -0.78 -2.49 -1.12
N GLU A 42 -1.59 -2.12 -0.13
CA GLU A 42 -2.88 -2.76 0.11
C GLU A 42 -3.97 -1.78 0.49
N VAL A 43 -5.21 -2.26 0.34
CA VAL A 43 -6.44 -1.59 0.79
C VAL A 43 -7.08 -2.48 1.83
N LEU A 44 -7.30 -1.92 3.02
CA LEU A 44 -7.88 -2.58 4.18
C LEU A 44 -9.20 -1.89 4.55
N SER A 45 -10.17 -2.65 5.04
CA SER A 45 -11.29 -2.07 5.78
C SER A 45 -10.86 -1.64 7.18
N GLU A 46 -11.68 -0.85 7.86
CA GLU A 46 -11.40 -0.37 9.22
C GLU A 46 -11.30 -1.48 10.28
N ASP A 47 -11.91 -2.64 10.03
CA ASP A 47 -11.79 -3.83 10.88
C ASP A 47 -10.58 -4.70 10.53
N GLY A 48 -9.71 -4.26 9.61
CA GLY A 48 -8.46 -4.92 9.28
C GLY A 48 -8.55 -6.05 8.26
N LYS A 49 -9.68 -6.18 7.54
CA LYS A 49 -9.79 -7.16 6.45
C LYS A 49 -9.08 -6.66 5.20
N LEU A 50 -8.30 -7.55 4.57
CA LEU A 50 -7.72 -7.32 3.24
C LEU A 50 -8.81 -7.24 2.18
N LEU A 51 -8.98 -6.07 1.58
CA LEU A 51 -9.90 -5.84 0.46
C LEU A 51 -9.20 -6.00 -0.88
N TYR A 52 -7.95 -5.56 -0.96
CA TYR A 52 -7.13 -5.66 -2.16
C TYR A 52 -5.64 -5.54 -1.84
N ARG A 53 -4.80 -6.22 -2.61
CA ARG A 53 -3.34 -6.07 -2.56
C ARG A 53 -2.78 -5.94 -3.98
N ARG A 54 -1.87 -4.98 -4.17
CA ARG A 54 -1.03 -4.87 -5.36
C ARG A 54 0.38 -5.33 -5.03
N VAL A 55 0.72 -6.55 -5.42
CA VAL A 55 2.11 -7.04 -5.37
C VAL A 55 2.96 -6.33 -6.42
N MET A 56 4.18 -5.99 -6.03
CA MET A 56 5.24 -5.40 -6.82
C MET A 56 6.45 -6.35 -6.80
N LEU A 57 7.05 -6.56 -7.97
CA LEU A 57 8.07 -7.59 -8.17
C LEU A 57 9.41 -7.00 -8.60
N HIS A 58 9.67 -5.72 -8.39
CA HIS A 58 10.98 -5.11 -8.69
C HIS A 58 11.17 -3.86 -7.85
N SER A 59 12.43 -3.45 -7.71
CA SER A 59 12.80 -2.24 -6.98
C SER A 59 12.69 -0.99 -7.84
N HIS A 60 12.42 0.14 -7.19
CA HIS A 60 12.25 1.47 -7.80
C HIS A 60 13.34 2.45 -7.32
N VAL A 61 14.59 2.00 -7.16
CA VAL A 61 15.71 2.83 -6.66
C VAL A 61 15.80 4.18 -7.39
N GLU A 62 15.65 4.18 -8.71
CA GLU A 62 15.81 5.36 -9.58
C GLU A 62 14.47 6.08 -9.88
N GLU A 63 13.35 5.63 -9.30
CA GLU A 63 12.00 6.16 -9.52
C GLU A 63 11.36 6.47 -8.16
N GLN A 64 11.88 7.44 -7.41
CA GLN A 64 11.32 7.82 -6.11
C GLN A 64 10.83 9.28 -6.09
N PRO A 65 9.59 9.55 -5.66
CA PRO A 65 8.52 8.57 -5.43
C PRO A 65 8.03 7.93 -6.75
N PHE A 66 7.40 6.76 -6.67
CA PHE A 66 6.74 6.12 -7.82
C PHE A 66 5.26 5.93 -7.56
N THR A 67 4.48 5.77 -8.64
CA THR A 67 3.05 5.44 -8.56
C THR A 67 2.78 4.07 -9.16
N ARG A 68 2.02 3.21 -8.46
CA ARG A 68 1.51 1.95 -9.03
C ARG A 68 0.00 1.85 -8.88
N SER A 69 -0.65 1.55 -10.01
CA SER A 69 -2.09 1.35 -10.07
C SER A 69 -2.49 -0.09 -9.71
N GLY A 70 -3.69 -0.23 -9.13
CA GLY A 70 -4.24 -1.52 -8.72
C GLY A 70 -5.76 -1.47 -8.52
N GLY A 71 -6.38 -2.65 -8.59
CA GLY A 71 -7.82 -2.90 -8.53
C GLY A 71 -8.23 -3.99 -9.54
N PRO A 72 -9.53 -4.25 -9.75
CA PRO A 72 -10.65 -3.52 -9.17
C PRO A 72 -10.81 -3.78 -7.68
N VAL A 73 -11.06 -2.71 -6.91
CA VAL A 73 -11.38 -2.79 -5.49
C VAL A 73 -12.91 -2.74 -5.31
N PRO A 74 -13.54 -3.79 -4.75
CA PRO A 74 -15.00 -3.88 -4.64
C PRO A 74 -15.51 -3.17 -3.39
N ILE A 75 -15.57 -1.84 -3.44
CA ILE A 75 -16.12 -0.99 -2.37
C ILE A 75 -17.12 0.03 -2.90
N ASP A 76 -18.02 0.47 -2.02
CA ASP A 76 -18.91 1.60 -2.26
C ASP A 76 -18.15 2.92 -2.05
N GLU A 77 -18.60 4.02 -2.68
CA GLU A 77 -17.83 5.29 -2.71
C GLU A 77 -17.58 5.90 -1.32
N ASN A 78 -18.44 5.58 -0.35
CA ASN A 78 -18.40 6.06 1.02
C ASN A 78 -17.71 5.07 1.99
N THR A 79 -17.25 3.92 1.48
CA THR A 79 -16.54 2.94 2.30
C THR A 79 -15.22 3.53 2.77
N ILE A 80 -15.03 3.63 4.07
CA ILE A 80 -13.76 4.03 4.64
C ILE A 80 -12.78 2.87 4.53
N VAL A 81 -11.63 3.16 3.94
CA VAL A 81 -10.53 2.22 3.78
C VAL A 81 -9.21 2.84 4.24
N ILE A 82 -8.26 1.96 4.53
CA ILE A 82 -6.91 2.27 4.95
C ILE A 82 -5.95 1.76 3.88
N LEU A 83 -5.01 2.61 3.47
CA LEU A 83 -3.96 2.30 2.50
C LEU A 83 -2.59 2.42 3.15
N ARG A 84 -1.80 1.35 3.01
CA ARG A 84 -0.42 1.29 3.49
C ARG A 84 0.46 0.53 2.51
N ALA A 85 1.74 0.84 2.53
CA ALA A 85 2.77 0.12 1.80
C ALA A 85 3.57 -0.77 2.76
N HIS A 86 4.13 -1.84 2.21
CA HIS A 86 4.99 -2.76 2.93
C HIS A 86 6.40 -2.69 2.33
N MET A 87 7.40 -2.81 3.19
CA MET A 87 8.80 -2.93 2.77
C MET A 87 9.24 -4.39 2.89
N ASN A 88 9.76 -4.97 1.81
CA ASN A 88 10.48 -6.24 1.89
C ASN A 88 11.64 -6.10 2.89
N ASN A 89 11.70 -6.98 3.88
CA ASN A 89 12.61 -6.97 5.04
C ASN A 89 12.32 -5.96 6.17
N GLY A 90 11.40 -5.00 5.94
CA GLY A 90 11.11 -3.90 6.86
C GLY A 90 9.69 -3.92 7.44
N GLY A 91 8.78 -4.68 6.84
CA GLY A 91 7.41 -4.76 7.32
C GLY A 91 6.60 -3.50 7.02
N TYR A 92 5.56 -3.27 7.83
CA TYR A 92 4.79 -2.03 7.85
C TYR A 92 5.41 -1.02 8.82
N GLY A 93 5.37 0.26 8.48
CA GLY A 93 5.84 1.33 9.37
C GLY A 93 5.81 2.75 8.81
N GLY A 94 5.65 2.91 7.49
CA GLY A 94 5.57 4.23 6.87
C GLY A 94 4.19 4.87 6.97
N THR A 95 4.05 6.04 6.34
CA THR A 95 2.79 6.79 6.32
C THR A 95 1.66 5.96 5.74
N VAL A 96 0.53 5.98 6.45
CA VAL A 96 -0.72 5.34 6.09
C VAL A 96 -1.75 6.42 5.74
N LEU A 97 -2.56 6.19 4.71
CA LEU A 97 -3.69 7.07 4.39
C LEU A 97 -5.02 6.38 4.73
N ARG A 98 -5.98 7.15 5.24
CA ARG A 98 -7.36 6.72 5.50
C ARG A 98 -8.32 7.63 4.76
N GLY A 99 -9.39 7.07 4.23
CA GLY A 99 -10.39 7.85 3.51
C GLY A 99 -11.40 7.01 2.76
N SER A 100 -12.18 7.67 1.91
CA SER A 100 -13.12 7.04 0.98
C SER A 100 -13.00 7.71 -0.38
N VAL A 101 -13.62 7.13 -1.40
CA VAL A 101 -13.63 7.72 -2.75
C VAL A 101 -14.33 9.08 -2.73
N SER A 102 -15.44 9.20 -1.99
CA SER A 102 -16.23 10.44 -1.94
C SER A 102 -15.59 11.54 -1.09
N SER A 103 -14.85 11.18 -0.03
CA SER A 103 -14.25 12.14 0.91
C SER A 103 -12.77 12.46 0.67
N GLY A 104 -12.10 11.69 -0.18
CA GLY A 104 -10.64 11.72 -0.32
C GLY A 104 -9.90 11.06 0.84
N PHE A 105 -8.57 11.10 0.78
CA PHE A 105 -7.65 10.40 1.66
C PHE A 105 -6.71 11.36 2.39
N ALA A 106 -6.43 11.09 3.66
CA ALA A 106 -5.52 11.87 4.49
C ALA A 106 -4.65 10.96 5.36
N ALA A 107 -3.52 11.47 5.81
CA ALA A 107 -2.62 10.75 6.72
C ALA A 107 -3.37 10.30 7.98
N TYR A 108 -3.09 9.07 8.41
CA TYR A 108 -3.76 8.44 9.52
C TYR A 108 -2.76 7.64 10.35
N GLU A 109 -2.88 7.78 11.67
CA GLU A 109 -2.13 6.99 12.63
C GLU A 109 -2.87 5.68 12.88
N VAL A 110 -2.15 4.58 12.70
CA VAL A 110 -2.68 3.23 12.85
C VAL A 110 -1.96 2.53 14.00
N ASP A 111 -2.69 1.70 14.75
CA ASP A 111 -2.09 0.89 15.82
C ASP A 111 -1.02 -0.06 15.25
N SER A 112 0.07 -0.26 15.99
CA SER A 112 1.22 -1.06 15.55
C SER A 112 0.91 -2.54 15.27
N GLY A 113 -0.25 -3.04 15.69
CA GLY A 113 -0.72 -4.40 15.43
C GLY A 113 -1.90 -4.49 14.46
N PHE A 114 -2.33 -3.37 13.86
CA PHE A 114 -3.48 -3.35 12.97
C PHE A 114 -3.27 -4.30 11.80
N ALA A 115 -4.19 -5.25 11.63
CA ALA A 115 -4.19 -6.20 10.52
C ALA A 115 -2.82 -6.88 10.29
N ALA A 116 -2.07 -7.22 11.34
CA ALA A 116 -0.75 -7.84 11.20
C ALA A 116 -0.82 -9.20 10.49
N ASP A 117 -1.89 -9.97 10.73
CA ASP A 117 -2.10 -11.28 10.11
C ASP A 117 -2.21 -11.21 8.57
N VAL A 118 -2.56 -10.05 8.02
CA VAL A 118 -2.68 -9.82 6.58
C VAL A 118 -1.34 -9.94 5.85
N GLU A 119 -0.21 -9.72 6.55
CA GLU A 119 1.14 -9.87 5.98
C GLU A 119 1.38 -11.27 5.42
N ALA A 120 0.80 -12.30 6.04
CA ALA A 120 0.93 -13.69 5.62
C ALA A 120 -0.14 -14.14 4.59
N LEU A 121 -1.10 -13.28 4.25
CA LEU A 121 -2.19 -13.65 3.33
C LEU A 121 -1.77 -13.49 1.87
N PRO A 122 -2.18 -14.40 0.97
CA PRO A 122 -1.94 -14.23 -0.45
C PRO A 122 -2.77 -13.07 -1.05
N PRO A 123 -2.31 -12.47 -2.16
CA PRO A 123 -1.07 -12.78 -2.87
C PRO A 123 0.17 -12.25 -2.14
N LEU A 124 1.25 -13.02 -2.19
CA LEU A 124 2.58 -12.65 -1.70
C LEU A 124 3.53 -12.55 -2.91
N PRO A 125 4.58 -11.73 -2.86
CA PRO A 125 5.63 -11.73 -3.87
C PRO A 125 6.30 -13.12 -3.92
N GLU A 126 6.41 -13.70 -5.12
CA GLU A 126 7.10 -14.97 -5.32
C GLU A 126 8.61 -14.75 -5.49
N ASP A 127 9.00 -13.83 -6.39
CA ASP A 127 10.39 -13.48 -6.67
C ASP A 127 10.53 -12.00 -7.08
N CYS A 128 11.65 -11.38 -6.72
CA CYS A 128 12.02 -10.05 -7.22
C CYS A 128 12.71 -10.16 -8.59
N ALA A 129 12.12 -9.54 -9.60
CA ALA A 129 12.62 -9.39 -10.94
C ALA A 129 13.39 -8.07 -11.10
N PHE A 130 14.68 -8.11 -10.78
CA PHE A 130 15.72 -7.09 -11.07
C PHE A 130 15.41 -5.64 -10.69
#